data_AF-A0A2R7L7X2-F1
#
_entry.id   AF-A0A2R7L7X2-F1
#
_cell.length_a   1.000
_cell.length_b   1.000
_cell.length_c   1.000
_cell.angle_alpha   90.00
_cell.angle_beta   90.00
_cell.angle_gamma   90.00
#
_symmetry.space_group_name_H-M   'P 1'
#
loop_
_entity.id
_entity.type
_entity.pdbx_description
1 polymer ?
#
loop_
_entity_poly.entity_id
_entity_poly.type
_entity_poly.pdbx_seq_one_letter_code
_entity_poly.pdbx_strand_id
1 'polypeptide(L)' 'LIRHNQKSKGFTGNTNDWKMVCTENYETKELARKRELQIKSWKSRIKIQELVKK' A
#
# COMPACT_ATOMS: atom_id res chain seq x y z
N LEU A 1 -7.32 4.82 -5.13
CA LEU A 1 -7.56 5.70 -3.96
C LEU A 1 -9.04 6.00 -3.75
N ILE A 2 -9.75 6.50 -4.78
CA ILE A 2 -11.19 6.83 -4.71
C ILE A 2 -12.01 5.67 -4.12
N ARG A 3 -11.82 4.43 -4.60
CA ARG A 3 -12.49 3.24 -4.06
C ARG A 3 -12.22 2.96 -2.58
N HIS A 4 -11.03 3.29 -2.07
CA HIS A 4 -10.69 3.09 -0.66
C HIS A 4 -11.29 4.17 0.25
N ASN A 5 -11.49 5.38 -0.27
CA ASN A 5 -12.13 6.51 0.42
C ASN A 5 -13.66 6.58 0.16
N GLN A 6 -14.23 5.55 -0.46
CA GLN A 6 -15.67 5.41 -0.60
C GLN A 6 -16.19 4.61 0.59
N LYS A 7 -17.33 5.04 1.14
CA LYS A 7 -17.99 4.31 2.22
C LYS A 7 -18.30 2.89 1.78
N SER A 8 -17.84 1.91 2.58
CA SER A 8 -18.18 0.51 2.38
C SER A 8 -18.38 -0.20 3.71
N LYS A 9 -19.16 -1.29 3.72
CA LYS A 9 -19.47 -2.06 4.93
C LYS A 9 -18.28 -2.89 5.47
N GLY A 10 -17.08 -2.71 4.93
CA GLY A 10 -15.88 -3.44 5.34
C GLY A 10 -15.15 -2.76 6.50
N PHE A 11 -14.29 -3.51 7.19
CA PHE A 11 -13.51 -3.03 8.33
C PHE A 11 -12.74 -1.73 8.04
N THR A 12 -12.14 -1.63 6.85
CA THR A 12 -11.37 -0.45 6.41
C THR A 12 -12.18 0.59 5.64
N GLY A 13 -13.50 0.43 5.55
CA GLY A 13 -14.39 1.24 4.72
C GLY A 13 -15.13 2.37 5.45
N ASN A 14 -14.91 2.50 6.76
CA ASN A 14 -15.57 3.53 7.59
C ASN A 14 -14.88 4.90 7.51
N THR A 15 -13.57 4.92 7.30
CA THR A 15 -12.76 6.14 7.32
C THR A 15 -12.20 6.44 5.94
N ASN A 16 -12.26 7.70 5.52
CA ASN A 16 -11.85 8.18 4.20
C ASN A 16 -10.45 8.83 4.24
N ASP A 17 -9.53 8.27 5.00
CA ASP A 17 -8.20 8.80 5.30
C ASP A 17 -7.08 8.13 4.48
N TRP A 18 -7.42 7.31 3.49
CA TRP A 18 -6.42 6.69 2.63
C TRP A 18 -5.70 7.75 1.80
N LYS A 19 -4.37 7.71 1.87
CA LYS A 19 -3.46 8.52 1.04
C LYS A 19 -2.35 7.65 0.47
N MET A 20 -1.91 7.97 -0.75
CA MET A 20 -0.78 7.32 -1.39
C MET A 20 0.51 7.96 -0.88
N VAL A 21 1.40 7.16 -0.27
CA VAL A 21 2.63 7.65 0.37
C VAL A 21 3.92 7.21 -0.34
N CYS A 22 3.84 6.17 -1.17
CA CYS A 22 4.97 5.64 -1.93
C CYS A 22 4.44 5.01 -3.22
N THR A 23 5.15 5.23 -4.33
CA THR A 23 4.85 4.64 -5.63
C THR A 23 6.14 4.17 -6.28
N GLU A 24 6.18 2.90 -6.68
CA GLU A 24 7.30 2.32 -7.43
C GLU A 24 6.76 1.84 -8.78
N ASN A 25 7.46 2.18 -9.88
CA ASN A 25 7.10 1.71 -11.22
C ASN A 25 7.89 0.44 -11.54
N TYR A 26 7.20 -0.52 -12.14
CA TYR A 26 7.79 -1.78 -12.61
C TYR A 26 7.36 -2.05 -14.04
N GLU A 27 8.27 -2.63 -14.81
CA GLU A 27 8.06 -2.93 -16.22
C GLU A 27 6.98 -4.01 -16.44
N THR A 28 6.88 -4.97 -15.50
CA THR A 28 5.91 -6.06 -15.59
C THR A 28 5.05 -6.19 -14.34
N LYS A 29 3.84 -6.70 -14.53
CA LYS A 29 2.90 -7.01 -13.44
C LYS A 29 3.48 -8.02 -12.44
N GLU A 30 4.28 -8.97 -12.91
CA GLU A 30 4.90 -9.99 -12.07
C GLU A 30 5.94 -9.39 -11.12
N LEU A 31 6.77 -8.46 -11.61
CA LEU A 31 7.74 -7.74 -10.78
C LEU A 31 7.04 -6.88 -9.72
N ALA A 32 6.01 -6.13 -10.13
CA ALA A 32 5.19 -5.35 -9.19
C ALA A 32 4.57 -6.23 -8.09
N ARG A 33 4.02 -7.40 -8.46
CA ARG A 33 3.44 -8.34 -7.50
C ARG A 33 4.49 -8.92 -6.55
N LYS A 34 5.67 -9.31 -7.06
CA LYS A 34 6.77 -9.82 -6.22
C LYS A 34 7.19 -8.79 -5.18
N ARG A 35 7.33 -7.52 -5.58
CA ARG A 35 7.61 -6.41 -4.66
C ARG A 35 6.49 -6.24 -3.63
N GLU A 36 5.24 -6.21 -4.06
CA GLU A 36 4.09 -6.04 -3.15
C GLU A 36 4.08 -7.12 -2.06
N LEU A 37 4.30 -8.38 -2.44
CA LEU A 37 4.40 -9.50 -1.51
C LEU A 37 5.58 -9.35 -0.55
N GLN A 38 6.74 -8.89 -1.04
CA GLN A 38 7.91 -8.62 -0.21
C GLN A 38 7.63 -7.52 0.83
N ILE A 39 6.98 -6.42 0.45
CA ILE A 39 6.61 -5.35 1.38
C ILE A 39 5.62 -5.87 2.42
N LYS A 40 4.60 -6.62 2.00
CA LYS A 40 3.60 -7.22 2.91
C LYS A 40 4.21 -8.23 3.88
N SER A 41 5.24 -8.97 3.46
CA SER A 41 5.89 -9.97 4.31
C SER A 41 6.73 -9.37 5.43
N TRP A 42 7.18 -8.12 5.30
CA TRP A 42 7.98 -7.47 6.34
C TRP A 42 7.27 -7.40 7.68
N LYS A 43 5.95 -7.15 7.68
CA LYS A 43 5.13 -6.92 8.89
C LYS A 43 5.81 -5.98 9.92
N SER A 44 6.67 -5.09 9.44
CA SER A 44 7.57 -4.27 10.24
C SER A 44 7.31 -2.81 9.93
N ARG A 45 6.82 -2.09 10.94
CA ARG A 45 6.52 -0.66 10.82
C ARG A 45 7.77 0.14 10.44
N ILE A 46 8.92 -0.16 11.03
CA ILE A 46 10.18 0.57 10.82
C ILE A 46 10.60 0.48 9.35
N LYS A 47 10.65 -0.74 8.79
CA LYS A 47 11.02 -0.95 7.37
C LYS A 47 10.09 -0.23 6.41
N ILE A 48 8.79 -0.20 6.71
CA ILE A 48 7.80 0.53 5.90
C ILE A 48 8.02 2.04 6.00
N GLN A 49 8.33 2.57 7.18
CA GLN A 49 8.63 4.00 7.34
C GLN A 49 9.91 4.40 6.62
N GLU A 50 10.94 3.57 6.63
CA GLU A 50 12.16 3.79 5.86
C GLU A 50 11.89 3.82 4.36
N LEU A 51 11.04 2.89 3.86
CA LEU A 51 10.63 2.87 2.46
C LEU A 51 9.86 4.15 2.06
N VAL A 52 9.01 4.68 2.94
CA VAL A 52 8.21 5.89 2.68
C VAL A 52 9.03 7.17 2.76
N LYS A 53 10.11 7.19 3.54
CA LYS A 53 11.00 8.36 3.65
C LYS A 53 11.97 8.51 2.47
N LYS A 54 12.17 7.44 1.71
CA LYS A 54 13.08 7.41 0.56
C LYS A 54 12.40 7.99 -0.67
#